data_AF-A0A7C7JQ30-F1
#
_entry.id   AF-A0A7C7JQ30-F1
#
_cell.length_a   1.000
_cell.length_b   1.000
_cell.length_c   1.000
_cell.angle_alpha   90.00
_cell.angle_beta   90.00
_cell.angle_gamma   90.00
#
_symmetry.space_group_name_H-M   'P 1'
#
loop_
_entity.id
_entity.type
_entity.pdbx_description
1 polymer ?
#
loop_
_entity_poly.entity_id
_entity_poly.type
_entity_poly.pdbx_seq_one_letter_code
_entity_poly.pdbx_strand_id
1 'polypeptide(L)'
;MMIASILNFIEEYRCKRGIGVFRPWNREELRIFHINRYPDESGRGYIEQIRDGVIETMVTFTKYPYIDFIDEVLNSKSLLFQTFFHQRFDDRRRWFEGVTLSFSSEVEKNRYDRVDLIFEDVAVDGEFDREVNQVRLYVSPLKRYLANDYDLLYWDSSDKRSLEIFQTGYRDSIYFYKKDRDRRGVKRHWKYGYAPLNHRLKNSAFL
;
A
#
# COMPACT_ATOMS: atom_id res chain seq x y z
N MET A 1 14.90 -12.88 -20.55
CA MET A 1 15.61 -11.63 -20.20
C MET A 1 14.98 -10.40 -20.86
N MET A 2 14.72 -10.39 -22.17
CA MET A 2 14.22 -9.23 -22.92
C MET A 2 12.83 -8.69 -22.50
N ILE A 3 11.88 -9.55 -22.12
CA ILE A 3 10.52 -9.11 -21.72
C ILE A 3 10.54 -8.30 -20.43
N ALA A 4 11.33 -8.71 -19.43
CA ALA A 4 11.44 -8.00 -18.15
C ALA A 4 12.00 -6.58 -18.35
N SER A 5 13.02 -6.43 -19.19
CA SER A 5 13.59 -5.12 -19.51
C SER A 5 12.59 -4.18 -20.20
N ILE A 6 11.75 -4.70 -21.09
CA ILE A 6 10.69 -3.92 -21.76
C ILE A 6 9.62 -3.49 -20.77
N LEU A 7 9.18 -4.40 -19.89
CA LEU A 7 8.20 -4.08 -18.84
C LEU A 7 8.74 -3.01 -17.89
N ASN A 8 9.99 -3.15 -17.44
CA ASN A 8 10.65 -2.16 -16.59
C ASN A 8 10.74 -0.80 -17.29
N PHE A 9 11.11 -0.78 -18.57
CA PHE A 9 11.15 0.47 -19.34
C PHE A 9 9.77 1.14 -19.44
N ILE A 10 8.71 0.37 -19.69
CA ILE A 10 7.34 0.89 -19.75
C ILE A 10 6.92 1.43 -18.38
N GLU A 11 7.25 0.73 -17.30
CA GLU A 11 6.96 1.17 -15.93
C GLU A 11 7.71 2.46 -15.58
N GLU A 12 9.00 2.54 -15.88
CA GLU A 12 9.80 3.75 -15.70
C GLU A 12 9.27 4.92 -16.52
N TYR A 13 8.87 4.67 -17.77
CA TYR A 13 8.28 5.67 -18.65
C TYR A 13 6.97 6.21 -18.06
N ARG A 14 6.08 5.32 -17.59
CA ARG A 14 4.82 5.68 -16.94
C ARG A 14 5.05 6.43 -15.64
N CYS A 15 6.00 6.00 -14.83
CA CYS A 15 6.44 6.67 -13.61
C CYS A 15 6.87 8.11 -13.91
N LYS A 16 7.83 8.30 -14.82
CA LYS A 16 8.37 9.63 -15.17
C LYS A 16 7.29 10.59 -15.69
N ARG A 17 6.25 10.07 -16.33
CA ARG A 17 5.17 10.85 -16.95
C ARG A 17 3.92 10.99 -16.08
N GLY A 18 3.89 10.36 -14.90
CA GLY A 18 2.72 10.31 -14.02
C GLY A 18 1.51 9.61 -14.63
N ILE A 19 1.71 8.64 -15.52
CA ILE A 19 0.63 7.96 -16.26
C ILE A 19 0.21 6.67 -15.56
N GLY A 20 -1.08 6.59 -15.21
CA GLY A 20 -1.68 5.47 -14.49
C GLY A 20 -1.40 5.51 -12.99
N VAL A 21 -1.60 4.38 -12.32
CA VAL A 21 -1.55 4.26 -10.85
C VAL A 21 -0.14 3.88 -10.34
N PHE A 22 0.93 4.33 -11.01
CA PHE A 22 2.31 3.98 -10.65
C PHE A 22 2.78 4.66 -9.35
N ARG A 23 3.53 3.98 -8.49
CA ARG A 23 3.92 4.47 -7.15
C ARG A 23 5.42 4.69 -6.98
N PRO A 24 5.90 5.84 -6.49
CA PRO A 24 7.32 6.04 -6.19
C PRO A 24 7.81 5.17 -5.04
N TRP A 25 6.97 4.96 -4.02
CA TRP A 25 7.28 4.09 -2.89
C TRP A 25 7.35 2.60 -3.26
N ASN A 26 6.91 2.25 -4.47
CA ASN A 26 7.02 0.90 -5.07
C ASN A 26 8.40 0.63 -5.69
N ARG A 27 9.40 1.51 -5.46
CA ARG A 27 10.80 1.29 -5.85
C ARG A 27 11.57 0.37 -4.89
N GLU A 28 11.02 0.14 -3.70
CA GLU A 28 11.49 -0.93 -2.80
C GLU A 28 11.18 -2.30 -3.45
N GLU A 29 11.76 -3.41 -2.99
CA GLU A 29 11.52 -4.78 -3.52
C GLU A 29 10.08 -5.27 -3.25
N LEU A 30 9.08 -4.48 -3.65
CA LEU A 30 7.67 -4.68 -3.43
C LEU A 30 7.15 -5.71 -4.43
N ARG A 31 6.70 -6.82 -3.89
CA ARG A 31 5.99 -7.86 -4.62
C ARG A 31 4.51 -7.76 -4.30
N ILE A 32 3.74 -7.23 -5.25
CA ILE A 32 2.27 -7.27 -5.20
C ILE A 32 1.83 -8.67 -5.64
N PHE A 33 1.19 -9.41 -4.74
CA PHE A 33 0.68 -10.75 -5.04
C PHE A 33 -0.83 -10.79 -5.22
N HIS A 34 -1.56 -9.73 -4.85
CA HIS A 34 -2.99 -9.63 -5.09
C HIS A 34 -3.45 -8.17 -5.23
N ILE A 35 -4.42 -7.92 -6.11
CA ILE A 35 -5.02 -6.60 -6.35
C ILE A 35 -6.54 -6.76 -6.42
N ASN A 36 -7.26 -5.96 -5.64
CA ASN A 36 -8.70 -5.78 -5.83
C ASN A 36 -9.00 -4.35 -6.25
N ARG A 37 -10.03 -4.24 -7.10
CA ARG A 37 -10.61 -2.97 -7.52
C ARG A 37 -12.05 -2.92 -7.04
N TYR A 38 -12.47 -1.74 -6.60
CA TYR A 38 -13.81 -1.47 -6.12
C TYR A 38 -14.42 -0.43 -7.07
N PRO A 39 -15.15 -0.88 -8.10
CA PRO A 39 -15.65 -0.02 -9.17
C PRO A 39 -16.94 0.74 -8.82
N ASP A 40 -17.51 0.54 -7.64
CA ASP A 40 -18.83 1.03 -7.23
C ASP A 40 -18.87 1.55 -5.78
N GLU A 41 -20.05 1.97 -5.33
CA GLU A 41 -20.29 2.47 -3.97
C GLU A 41 -20.14 1.40 -2.87
N SER A 42 -19.92 0.13 -3.22
CA SER A 42 -19.85 -0.96 -2.22
C SER A 42 -18.70 -0.79 -1.23
N GLY A 43 -17.69 0.00 -1.59
CA GLY A 43 -16.58 0.37 -0.71
C GLY A 43 -16.82 1.62 0.13
N ARG A 44 -17.84 2.46 -0.15
CA ARG A 44 -17.91 3.83 0.38
C ARG A 44 -17.94 3.89 1.92
N GLY A 45 -18.76 3.07 2.56
CA GLY A 45 -18.78 3.01 4.03
C GLY A 45 -17.46 2.54 4.64
N TYR A 46 -16.72 1.67 3.95
CA TYR A 46 -15.39 1.26 4.38
C TYR A 46 -14.35 2.38 4.21
N ILE A 47 -14.45 3.16 3.13
CA ILE A 47 -13.60 4.33 2.89
C ILE A 47 -13.82 5.39 3.98
N GLU A 48 -15.08 5.68 4.32
CA GLU A 48 -15.45 6.61 5.39
C GLU A 48 -14.87 6.17 6.75
N GLN A 49 -14.99 4.88 7.08
CA GLN A 49 -14.39 4.31 8.30
C GLN A 49 -12.86 4.46 8.33
N ILE A 50 -12.17 4.20 7.21
CA ILE A 50 -10.72 4.36 7.11
C ILE A 50 -10.32 5.83 7.21
N ARG A 51 -11.11 6.74 6.62
CA ARG A 51 -10.90 8.18 6.66
C ARG A 51 -10.98 8.72 8.09
N ASP A 52 -12.10 8.47 8.76
CA ASP A 52 -12.39 9.02 10.10
C ASP A 52 -11.57 8.32 11.20
N GLY A 53 -11.23 7.04 11.02
CA GLY A 53 -10.42 6.30 12.00
C GLY A 53 -8.93 6.46 11.76
N VAL A 54 -8.46 5.94 10.64
CA VAL A 54 -7.02 5.70 10.43
C VAL A 54 -6.31 6.92 9.87
N ILE A 55 -6.86 7.51 8.81
CA ILE A 55 -6.24 8.65 8.13
C ILE A 55 -6.25 9.88 9.06
N GLU A 56 -7.36 10.17 9.72
CA GLU A 56 -7.43 11.28 10.69
C GLU A 56 -6.41 11.13 11.82
N THR A 57 -6.28 9.90 12.37
CA THR A 57 -5.26 9.60 13.39
C THR A 57 -3.85 9.85 12.84
N MET A 58 -3.56 9.39 11.62
CA MET A 58 -2.26 9.57 10.99
C MET A 58 -1.92 11.06 10.75
N VAL A 59 -2.88 11.82 10.23
CA VAL A 59 -2.73 13.26 9.96
C VAL A 59 -2.54 14.03 11.27
N THR A 60 -3.30 13.70 12.31
CA THR A 60 -3.17 14.30 13.64
C THR A 60 -1.80 13.99 14.25
N PHE A 61 -1.38 12.73 14.23
CA PHE A 61 -0.09 12.28 14.77
C PHE A 61 1.08 13.00 14.08
N THR A 62 1.04 13.10 12.75
CA THR A 62 2.10 13.73 11.95
C THR A 62 1.97 15.24 11.82
N LYS A 63 0.88 15.84 12.36
CA LYS A 63 0.54 17.26 12.20
C LYS A 63 0.54 17.69 10.72
N TYR A 64 0.02 16.82 9.85
CA TYR A 64 0.07 17.04 8.42
C TYR A 64 -0.92 18.16 8.01
N PRO A 65 -0.46 19.21 7.32
CA PRO A 65 -1.28 20.42 7.11
C PRO A 65 -2.27 20.32 5.95
N TYR A 66 -2.17 19.31 5.09
CA TYR A 66 -2.95 19.23 3.83
C TYR A 66 -4.07 18.18 3.89
N ILE A 67 -4.87 18.20 4.96
CA ILE A 67 -6.04 17.30 5.08
C ILE A 67 -7.06 17.54 3.96
N ASP A 68 -7.23 18.79 3.53
CA ASP A 68 -8.17 19.17 2.47
C ASP A 68 -7.90 18.43 1.15
N PHE A 69 -6.62 18.21 0.81
CA PHE A 69 -6.25 17.43 -0.38
C PHE A 69 -6.67 15.96 -0.25
N ILE A 70 -6.48 15.37 0.95
CA ILE A 70 -6.90 13.99 1.19
C ILE A 70 -8.42 13.88 1.05
N ASP A 71 -9.16 14.81 1.64
CA ASP A 71 -10.62 14.86 1.53
C ASP A 71 -11.08 15.09 0.09
N GLU A 72 -10.39 15.92 -0.69
CA GLU A 72 -10.66 16.11 -2.12
C GLU A 72 -10.52 14.81 -2.91
N VAL A 73 -9.44 14.04 -2.67
CA VAL A 73 -9.22 12.75 -3.32
C VAL A 73 -10.31 11.74 -2.94
N LEU A 74 -10.60 11.60 -1.63
CA LEU A 74 -11.54 10.62 -1.11
C LEU A 74 -13.01 10.92 -1.48
N ASN A 75 -13.35 12.18 -1.73
CA ASN A 75 -14.70 12.59 -2.13
C ASN A 75 -14.86 12.78 -3.65
N SER A 76 -13.82 12.49 -4.43
CA SER A 76 -13.86 12.65 -5.88
C SER A 76 -14.90 11.74 -6.54
N LYS A 77 -15.61 12.29 -7.54
CA LYS A 77 -16.51 11.50 -8.40
C LYS A 77 -15.77 10.50 -9.29
N SER A 78 -14.47 10.74 -9.53
CA SER A 78 -13.59 9.85 -10.30
C SER A 78 -12.74 8.95 -9.40
N LEU A 79 -13.10 8.81 -8.12
CA LEU A 79 -12.36 8.00 -7.17
C LEU A 79 -12.23 6.55 -7.67
N LEU A 80 -10.99 6.11 -7.80
CA LEU A 80 -10.61 4.72 -7.93
C LEU A 80 -10.08 4.23 -6.59
N PHE A 81 -10.78 3.28 -5.99
CA PHE A 81 -10.32 2.59 -4.80
C PHE A 81 -9.80 1.19 -5.14
N GLN A 82 -8.58 0.90 -4.69
CA GLN A 82 -7.91 -0.37 -4.93
C GLN A 82 -7.17 -0.85 -3.68
N THR A 83 -7.20 -2.14 -3.40
CA THR A 83 -6.35 -2.75 -2.37
C THR A 83 -5.26 -3.60 -3.00
N PHE A 84 -4.04 -3.50 -2.49
CA PHE A 84 -2.88 -4.28 -2.92
C PHE A 84 -2.37 -5.05 -1.73
N PHE A 85 -2.23 -6.36 -1.88
CA PHE A 85 -1.52 -7.17 -0.91
C PHE A 85 -0.11 -7.36 -1.37
N HIS A 86 0.83 -7.08 -0.49
CA HIS A 86 2.22 -6.95 -0.86
C HIS A 86 3.15 -7.61 0.15
N GLN A 87 4.33 -7.95 -0.33
CA GLN A 87 5.50 -8.26 0.48
C GLN A 87 6.64 -7.35 0.05
N ARG A 88 7.54 -6.98 0.95
CA ARG A 88 8.77 -6.27 0.59
C ARG A 88 9.91 -6.57 1.56
N PHE A 89 11.11 -6.23 1.13
CA PHE A 89 12.24 -6.03 2.03
C PHE A 89 12.55 -4.55 2.16
N ASP A 90 12.90 -4.10 3.36
CA ASP A 90 13.49 -2.77 3.55
C ASP A 90 15.01 -2.79 3.36
N ASP A 91 15.66 -1.63 3.49
CA ASP A 91 17.13 -1.49 3.38
C ASP A 91 17.91 -2.31 4.41
N ARG A 92 17.26 -2.69 5.53
CA ARG A 92 17.82 -3.53 6.59
C ARG A 92 17.50 -5.01 6.38
N ARG A 93 16.93 -5.38 5.23
CA ARG A 93 16.47 -6.73 4.89
C ARG A 93 15.46 -7.33 5.87
N ARG A 94 14.70 -6.47 6.56
CA ARG A 94 13.52 -6.91 7.30
C ARG A 94 12.43 -7.24 6.29
N TRP A 95 11.79 -8.38 6.50
CA TRP A 95 10.73 -8.86 5.61
C TRP A 95 9.40 -8.35 6.11
N PHE A 96 8.64 -7.70 5.23
CA PHE A 96 7.31 -7.20 5.54
C PHE A 96 6.26 -7.87 4.66
N GLU A 97 5.09 -8.10 5.23
CA GLU A 97 3.85 -8.30 4.50
C GLU A 97 2.82 -7.24 4.88
N GLY A 98 1.91 -6.93 3.96
CA GLY A 98 1.01 -5.83 4.22
C GLY A 98 -0.13 -5.68 3.22
N VAL A 99 -0.91 -4.63 3.48
CA VAL A 99 -1.98 -4.18 2.60
C VAL A 99 -1.84 -2.69 2.36
N THR A 100 -1.95 -2.32 1.09
CA THR A 100 -2.04 -0.92 0.65
C THR A 100 -3.48 -0.64 0.25
N LEU A 101 -4.10 0.33 0.88
CA LEU A 101 -5.35 0.96 0.46
C LEU A 101 -5.01 2.17 -0.40
N SER A 102 -5.31 2.10 -1.70
CA SER A 102 -4.95 3.14 -2.67
C SER A 102 -6.19 3.86 -3.14
N PHE A 103 -6.17 5.17 -2.95
CA PHE A 103 -7.21 6.11 -3.35
C PHE A 103 -6.63 7.01 -4.44
N SER A 104 -7.26 7.02 -5.61
CA SER A 104 -6.80 7.79 -6.76
C SER A 104 -7.95 8.60 -7.34
N SER A 105 -7.79 9.91 -7.46
CA SER A 105 -8.74 10.79 -8.15
C SER A 105 -8.17 11.16 -9.51
N GLU A 106 -8.91 10.91 -10.59
CA GLU A 106 -8.46 11.29 -11.93
C GLU A 106 -8.53 12.81 -12.12
N VAL A 107 -7.39 13.44 -12.42
CA VAL A 107 -7.25 14.90 -12.64
C VAL A 107 -7.20 15.21 -14.14
N GLU A 108 -6.54 14.35 -14.90
CA GLU A 108 -6.50 14.36 -16.36
C GLU A 108 -6.58 12.91 -16.85
N LYS A 109 -6.90 12.70 -18.13
CA LYS A 109 -7.01 11.35 -18.70
C LYS A 109 -5.80 10.48 -18.35
N ASN A 110 -6.03 9.41 -17.58
CA ASN A 110 -5.04 8.49 -17.04
C ASN A 110 -3.97 9.11 -16.12
N ARG A 111 -4.25 10.23 -15.46
CA ARG A 111 -3.36 10.88 -14.49
C ARG A 111 -4.12 11.20 -13.21
N TYR A 112 -3.50 10.92 -12.08
CA TYR A 112 -4.22 10.81 -10.81
C TYR A 112 -3.51 11.55 -9.69
N ASP A 113 -4.30 12.26 -8.90
CA ASP A 113 -3.96 12.61 -7.52
C ASP A 113 -4.13 11.38 -6.64
N ARG A 114 -3.25 11.20 -5.65
CA ARG A 114 -3.20 9.94 -4.90
C ARG A 114 -2.99 10.09 -3.41
N VAL A 115 -3.63 9.18 -2.70
CA VAL A 115 -3.42 8.88 -1.29
C VAL A 115 -3.30 7.38 -1.15
N ASP A 116 -2.17 6.88 -0.66
CA ASP A 116 -1.99 5.45 -0.35
C ASP A 116 -1.76 5.28 1.15
N LEU A 117 -2.61 4.51 1.81
CA LEU A 117 -2.44 4.09 3.19
C LEU A 117 -1.91 2.66 3.22
N ILE A 118 -0.77 2.45 3.87
CA ILE A 118 0.01 1.22 3.82
C ILE A 118 0.14 0.68 5.23
N PHE A 119 -0.39 -0.52 5.50
CA PHE A 119 -0.23 -1.24 6.76
C PHE A 119 0.74 -2.41 6.56
N GLU A 120 1.68 -2.58 7.48
CA GLU A 120 2.73 -3.59 7.36
C GLU A 120 3.05 -4.28 8.69
N ASP A 121 3.14 -5.59 8.59
CA ASP A 121 3.60 -6.55 9.59
C ASP A 121 5.03 -6.97 9.21
N VAL A 122 5.93 -6.96 10.18
CA VAL A 122 7.32 -7.38 10.04
C VAL A 122 7.49 -8.83 10.51
N ALA A 123 8.11 -9.65 9.68
CA ALA A 123 8.41 -11.01 10.08
C ALA A 123 9.41 -11.04 11.26
N VAL A 124 9.08 -11.80 12.29
CA VAL A 124 9.96 -12.14 13.42
C VAL A 124 10.25 -13.63 13.35
N ASP A 125 11.52 -14.01 13.35
CA ASP A 125 11.97 -15.39 13.19
C ASP A 125 11.40 -16.11 11.95
N GLY A 126 11.12 -15.34 10.89
CA GLY A 126 10.61 -15.84 9.60
C GLY A 126 9.09 -16.01 9.55
N GLU A 127 8.36 -15.59 10.59
CA GLU A 127 6.90 -15.67 10.65
C GLU A 127 6.27 -14.27 10.85
N PHE A 128 5.08 -14.11 10.28
CA PHE A 128 4.24 -12.91 10.42
C PHE A 128 3.20 -13.16 11.52
N ASP A 129 3.17 -12.30 12.54
CA ASP A 129 2.28 -12.45 13.71
C ASP A 129 0.90 -11.82 13.49
N ARG A 130 0.72 -11.12 12.36
CA ARG A 130 -0.47 -10.38 11.92
C ARG A 130 -0.73 -9.12 12.74
N GLU A 131 0.29 -8.58 13.37
CA GLU A 131 0.25 -7.31 14.06
C GLU A 131 0.90 -6.21 13.20
N VAL A 132 0.29 -5.03 13.19
CA VAL A 132 0.81 -3.89 12.45
C VAL A 132 2.01 -3.32 13.19
N ASN A 133 3.16 -3.34 12.54
CA ASN A 133 4.38 -2.73 13.08
C ASN A 133 4.63 -1.35 12.51
N GLN A 134 4.13 -1.11 11.29
CA GLN A 134 4.34 0.12 10.54
C GLN A 134 3.08 0.52 9.77
N VAL A 135 2.78 1.82 9.79
CA VAL A 135 1.78 2.45 8.94
C VAL A 135 2.43 3.62 8.20
N ARG A 136 2.17 3.69 6.90
CA ARG A 136 2.63 4.80 6.06
C ARG A 136 1.46 5.42 5.33
N LEU A 137 1.46 6.74 5.23
CA LEU A 137 0.47 7.48 4.44
C LEU A 137 1.22 8.29 3.39
N TYR A 138 1.10 7.85 2.15
CA TYR A 138 1.68 8.50 0.99
C TYR A 138 0.65 9.47 0.40
N VAL A 139 1.02 10.74 0.26
CA VAL A 139 0.16 11.79 -0.27
C VAL A 139 0.87 12.44 -1.45
N SER A 140 0.21 12.42 -2.60
CA SER A 140 0.85 12.72 -3.88
C SER A 140 -0.10 13.43 -4.84
N PRO A 141 -0.17 14.77 -4.73
CA PRO A 141 -0.74 15.59 -5.79
C PRO A 141 0.07 15.41 -7.08
N LEU A 142 -0.58 15.19 -8.21
CA LEU A 142 0.03 14.95 -9.52
C LEU A 142 1.04 16.05 -9.88
N LYS A 143 0.67 17.32 -9.63
CA LYS A 143 1.55 18.47 -9.91
C LYS A 143 2.86 18.40 -9.15
N ARG A 144 2.81 18.03 -7.87
CA ARG A 144 4.02 17.86 -7.02
C ARG A 144 4.78 16.59 -7.42
N TYR A 145 4.06 15.49 -7.69
CA TYR A 145 4.65 14.24 -8.15
C TYR A 145 5.54 14.41 -9.40
N LEU A 146 5.08 15.18 -10.40
CA LEU A 146 5.86 15.43 -11.61
C LEU A 146 7.16 16.21 -11.34
N ALA A 147 7.23 16.93 -10.22
CA ALA A 147 8.43 17.57 -9.70
C ALA A 147 9.25 16.67 -8.75
N ASN A 148 8.87 15.39 -8.60
CA ASN A 148 9.37 14.46 -7.58
C ASN A 148 9.18 14.96 -6.14
N ASP A 149 8.14 15.77 -5.92
CA ASP A 149 7.75 16.28 -4.62
C ASP A 149 6.49 15.53 -4.16
N TYR A 150 6.61 14.76 -3.08
CA TYR A 150 5.50 14.00 -2.49
C TYR A 150 5.76 13.84 -1.00
N ASP A 151 4.68 13.66 -0.25
CA ASP A 151 4.77 13.47 1.18
C ASP A 151 4.61 11.99 1.51
N LEU A 152 5.50 11.48 2.36
CA LEU A 152 5.39 10.14 2.92
C LEU A 152 5.45 10.28 4.44
N LEU A 153 4.29 10.10 5.06
CA LEU A 153 4.08 10.20 6.48
C LEU A 153 4.30 8.82 7.10
N TYR A 154 4.96 8.78 8.24
CA TYR A 154 5.35 7.54 8.90
C TYR A 154 4.80 7.47 10.32
N TRP A 155 4.29 6.29 10.65
CA TRP A 155 3.97 5.87 11.99
C TRP A 155 4.58 4.50 12.23
N ASP A 156 5.00 4.25 13.47
CA ASP A 156 5.46 2.94 13.91
C ASP A 156 4.88 2.57 15.28
N SER A 157 4.92 1.28 15.56
CA SER A 157 4.34 0.66 16.77
C SER A 157 4.96 1.09 18.12
N SER A 158 5.93 2.03 18.12
CA SER A 158 6.39 2.67 19.36
C SER A 158 5.33 3.57 19.97
N ASP A 159 4.44 4.19 19.17
CA ASP A 159 3.31 4.95 19.69
C ASP A 159 2.15 4.03 20.08
N LYS A 160 2.09 3.72 21.37
CA LYS A 160 1.06 2.85 21.94
C LYS A 160 -0.34 3.49 21.97
N ARG A 161 -0.47 4.81 21.80
CA ARG A 161 -1.77 5.49 21.88
C ARG A 161 -2.64 5.21 20.66
N SER A 162 -2.03 5.15 19.49
CA SER A 162 -2.70 4.94 18.20
C SER A 162 -2.58 3.50 17.69
N LEU A 163 -1.77 2.65 18.34
CA LEU A 163 -1.56 1.25 17.96
C LEU A 163 -2.88 0.48 17.77
N GLU A 164 -3.84 0.58 18.69
CA GLU A 164 -5.10 -0.16 18.59
C GLU A 164 -5.93 0.28 17.37
N ILE A 165 -5.91 1.58 17.04
CA ILE A 165 -6.62 2.14 15.87
C ILE A 165 -6.01 1.56 14.60
N PHE A 166 -4.68 1.59 14.48
CA PHE A 166 -3.99 1.05 13.31
C PHE A 166 -4.14 -0.47 13.20
N GLN A 167 -4.09 -1.19 14.32
CA GLN A 167 -4.26 -2.64 14.35
C GLN A 167 -5.70 -3.03 13.99
N THR A 168 -6.69 -2.23 14.37
CA THR A 168 -8.08 -2.42 13.94
C THR A 168 -8.23 -2.15 12.44
N GLY A 169 -7.71 -1.03 11.93
CA GLY A 169 -7.75 -0.71 10.50
C GLY A 169 -7.07 -1.77 9.62
N TYR A 170 -5.95 -2.34 10.08
CA TYR A 170 -5.27 -3.44 9.39
C TYR A 170 -6.13 -4.71 9.36
N ARG A 171 -6.67 -5.13 10.51
CA ARG A 171 -7.57 -6.30 10.62
C ARG A 171 -8.84 -6.12 9.76
N ASP A 172 -9.43 -4.93 9.76
CA ASP A 172 -10.59 -4.60 8.96
C ASP A 172 -10.31 -4.61 7.46
N SER A 173 -9.11 -4.15 7.04
CA SER A 173 -8.66 -4.27 5.64
C SER A 173 -8.60 -5.71 5.16
N ILE A 174 -8.06 -6.60 6.00
CA ILE A 174 -7.98 -8.03 5.71
C ILE A 174 -9.39 -8.65 5.70
N TYR A 175 -10.25 -8.26 6.65
CA TYR A 175 -11.62 -8.76 6.74
C TYR A 175 -12.46 -8.33 5.54
N PHE A 176 -12.42 -7.05 5.17
CA PHE A 176 -13.12 -6.49 4.02
C PHE A 176 -12.74 -7.24 2.73
N TYR A 177 -11.45 -7.53 2.56
CA TYR A 177 -10.99 -8.38 1.47
C TYR A 177 -11.58 -9.79 1.51
N LYS A 178 -11.48 -10.49 2.65
CA LYS A 178 -12.00 -11.87 2.77
C LYS A 178 -13.48 -11.92 2.44
N LYS A 179 -14.26 -10.97 2.94
CA LYS A 179 -15.70 -10.84 2.66
C LYS A 179 -15.99 -10.66 1.17
N ASP A 180 -15.30 -9.73 0.51
CA ASP A 180 -15.47 -9.50 -0.94
C ASP A 180 -15.04 -10.72 -1.77
N ARG A 181 -13.91 -11.34 -1.42
CA ARG A 181 -13.42 -12.59 -2.03
C ARG A 181 -14.46 -13.70 -1.96
N ASP A 182 -15.03 -13.92 -0.77
CA ASP A 182 -16.01 -14.98 -0.54
C ASP A 182 -17.29 -14.73 -1.36
N ARG A 183 -17.74 -13.47 -1.46
CA ARG A 183 -18.86 -13.08 -2.34
C ARG A 183 -18.56 -13.37 -3.82
N ARG A 184 -17.31 -13.18 -4.26
CA ARG A 184 -16.89 -13.43 -5.66
C ARG A 184 -16.53 -14.89 -5.95
N GLY A 185 -16.61 -15.79 -4.96
CA GLY A 185 -16.28 -17.20 -5.13
C GLY A 185 -14.81 -17.49 -5.44
N VAL A 186 -13.91 -16.56 -5.12
CA VAL A 186 -12.47 -16.70 -5.40
C VAL A 186 -11.83 -17.60 -4.34
N LYS A 187 -11.62 -18.89 -4.68
CA LYS A 187 -11.17 -19.93 -3.73
C LYS A 187 -9.66 -19.93 -3.40
N ARG A 188 -8.84 -19.10 -4.04
CA ARG A 188 -7.38 -19.11 -3.87
C ARG A 188 -6.85 -17.79 -3.31
N HIS A 189 -5.88 -17.91 -2.41
CA HIS A 189 -5.08 -16.87 -1.74
C HIS A 189 -5.55 -16.45 -0.34
N TRP A 190 -5.06 -17.21 0.64
CA TRP A 190 -4.60 -16.80 1.98
C TRP A 190 -4.13 -18.07 2.71
N LYS A 191 -3.31 -18.88 2.04
CA LYS A 191 -2.79 -20.15 2.55
C LYS A 191 -1.35 -20.26 2.07
N TYR A 192 -0.44 -19.99 2.98
CA TYR A 192 1.00 -20.18 2.85
C TYR A 192 1.70 -19.16 1.96
N GLY A 193 2.66 -18.46 2.57
CA GLY A 193 3.64 -17.67 1.86
C GLY A 193 4.24 -18.50 0.72
N TYR A 194 4.49 -17.83 -0.40
CA TYR A 194 5.54 -18.33 -1.27
C TYR A 194 6.78 -18.51 -0.40
N ALA A 195 7.32 -19.73 -0.40
CA ALA A 195 8.59 -20.06 0.24
C ALA A 195 9.61 -18.92 -0.02
N PRO A 196 10.51 -18.63 0.93
CA PRO A 196 11.54 -17.64 0.73
C PRO A 196 12.18 -17.92 -0.63
N LEU A 197 12.30 -16.87 -1.45
CA LEU A 197 13.16 -16.89 -2.64
C LEU A 197 14.42 -17.64 -2.23
N ASN A 198 14.69 -18.78 -2.88
CA ASN A 198 15.86 -19.61 -2.65
C ASN A 198 17.12 -18.74 -2.79
N HIS A 199 17.50 -18.04 -1.73
CA HIS A 199 18.86 -17.62 -1.51
C HIS A 199 19.58 -18.91 -1.16
N ARG A 200 20.05 -19.60 -2.21
CA ARG A 200 21.27 -20.39 -2.11
C ARG A 200 22.34 -19.46 -1.57
N LEU A 201 22.45 -19.37 -0.24
CA LEU A 201 23.73 -19.21 0.41
C LEU A 201 24.51 -20.45 -0.02
N LYS A 202 25.25 -20.32 -1.13
CA LYS A 202 26.37 -21.20 -1.36
C LYS A 202 27.29 -20.98 -0.17
N ASN A 203 27.30 -21.96 0.73
CA ASN A 203 28.50 -22.32 1.46
C ASN A 203 29.62 -22.53 0.43
N SER A 204 30.35 -21.47 0.13
CA SER A 204 31.77 -21.53 -0.18
C SER A 204 32.42 -20.97 1.08
N ALA A 205 32.79 -21.80 2.06
CA ALA A 205 34.00 -22.62 1.98
C ALA A 205 35.14 -21.80 1.36
N PHE A 206 35.76 -20.95 2.18
CA PHE A 206 37.17 -20.66 2.08
C PHE A 206 37.73 -20.64 3.50
N LEU A 207 38.48 -21.70 3.78
CA LEU A 207 39.71 -21.65 4.56
C LEU A 207 40.61 -20.52 4.01
#